data_AF-A0A4Y9UJL0-F1
#
_entry.id   AF-A0A4Y9UJL0-F1
#
_cell.length_a   1.000
_cell.length_b   1.000
_cell.length_c   1.000
_cell.angle_alpha   90.00
_cell.angle_beta   90.00
_cell.angle_gamma   90.00
#
_symmetry.space_group_name_H-M   'P 1'
#
loop_
_entity.id
_entity.type
_entity.pdbx_description
1 polymer ?
#
loop_
_entity_poly.entity_id
_entity_poly.type
_entity_poly.pdbx_seq_one_letter_code
_entity_poly.pdbx_strand_id
1 'polypeptide(L)' 'RRHNPVLKAFFERLVANGKPKLVALIAVARKLLTILNVMIRTKTPWQPA' A
#
# COMPACT_ATOMS: atom_id res chain seq x y z
N ARG A 1 4.55 16.39 -2.99
CA ARG A 1 3.31 15.56 -3.02
C ARG A 1 3.53 14.40 -3.98
N ARG A 2 3.95 13.23 -3.49
CA ARG A 2 4.20 12.04 -4.33
C ARG A 2 3.27 10.94 -3.86
N HIS A 3 2.17 10.75 -4.58
CA HIS A 3 1.22 9.66 -4.34
C HIS A 3 1.73 8.45 -5.12
N ASN A 4 1.97 7.32 -4.47
CA ASN A 4 2.44 6.14 -5.17
C ASN A 4 1.25 5.56 -5.98
N PRO A 5 1.28 5.59 -7.33
CA PRO A 5 0.10 5.29 -8.16
C PRO A 5 -0.40 3.85 -7.95
N VAL A 6 0.51 2.93 -7.62
CA VAL A 6 0.20 1.53 -7.28
C VAL A 6 -0.70 1.41 -6.06
N LEU A 7 -0.49 2.24 -5.04
CA LEU A 7 -1.30 2.22 -3.81
C LEU A 7 -2.68 2.84 -4.05
N LYS A 8 -2.77 3.87 -4.91
CA LYS A 8 -4.05 4.48 -5.30
C LYS A 8 -4.91 3.49 -6.09
N ALA A 9 -4.34 2.80 -7.08
CA ALA A 9 -5.05 1.77 -7.85
C ALA A 9 -5.52 0.62 -6.94
N PHE A 10 -4.71 0.21 -5.97
CA PHE A 10 -5.09 -0.82 -5.01
C PHE A 10 -6.25 -0.38 -4.09
N PHE A 11 -6.19 0.87 -3.59
CA PHE A 11 -7.27 1.48 -2.82
C PHE A 11 -8.58 1.55 -3.62
N GLU A 12 -8.52 2.05 -4.86
CA GLU A 12 -9.69 2.17 -5.74
C GLU A 12 -10.30 0.80 -6.03
N ARG A 13 -9.49 -0.23 -6.26
CA ARG A 13 -9.96 -1.61 -6.46
C ARG A 13 -10.64 -2.20 -5.22
N LEU A 14 -10.15 -1.87 -4.03
CA LEU A 14 -10.76 -2.28 -2.76
C LEU A 14 -12.11 -1.58 -2.53
N VAL A 15 -12.21 -0.29 -2.84
CA VAL A 15 -13.47 0.48 -2.74
C VAL A 15 -14.48 0.02 -3.79
N ALA A 16 -14.04 -0.26 -5.02
CA ALA A 16 -14.88 -0.80 -6.09
C ALA A 16 -15.46 -2.18 -5.76
N ASN A 17 -14.73 -2.99 -4.97
CA ASN A 17 -15.21 -4.27 -4.44
C ASN A 17 -16.21 -4.12 -3.26
N GLY A 18 -16.71 -2.92 -2.99
CA GLY A 18 -17.73 -2.66 -1.96
C GLY A 18 -17.21 -2.63 -0.53
N LYS A 19 -15.88 -2.63 -0.32
CA LYS A 19 -15.32 -2.56 1.05
C LYS A 19 -15.43 -1.13 1.61
N PRO A 20 -15.69 -0.97 2.92
CA PRO A 20 -15.68 0.33 3.57
C PRO A 20 -14.35 1.06 3.32
N LYS A 21 -14.42 2.37 3.02
CA LYS A 21 -13.24 3.19 2.71
C LYS A 21 -12.14 3.12 3.79
N LEU A 22 -12.54 3.03 5.06
CA LEU A 22 -11.62 2.83 6.19
C LEU A 22 -10.84 1.52 6.11
N VAL A 23 -11.51 0.42 5.75
CA VAL A 23 -10.88 -0.90 5.59
C VAL A 23 -9.91 -0.87 4.41
N ALA A 24 -10.28 -0.19 3.31
CA ALA A 24 -9.40 -0.02 2.16
C ALA A 24 -8.14 0.80 2.52
N LEU A 25 -8.28 1.87 3.31
CA LEU A 25 -7.15 2.65 3.83
C LEU A 25 -6.24 1.81 4.73
N ILE A 26 -6.81 1.06 5.68
CA ILE A 26 -6.05 0.19 6.58
C ILE A 26 -5.33 -0.90 5.78
N ALA A 27 -5.98 -1.50 4.77
CA ALA A 27 -5.36 -2.51 3.91
C ALA A 27 -4.16 -1.96 3.14
N VAL A 28 -4.27 -0.75 2.60
CA VAL A 28 -3.17 -0.05 1.90
C VAL A 28 -2.02 0.24 2.87
N ALA A 29 -2.32 0.75 4.07
CA ALA A 29 -1.31 1.01 5.10
C ALA A 29 -0.60 -0.28 5.54
N ARG A 30 -1.35 -1.37 5.73
CA ARG A 30 -0.81 -2.68 6.11
C ARG A 30 0.11 -3.23 5.03
N LYS A 31 -0.27 -3.10 3.74
CA LYS A 31 0.58 -3.47 2.61
C LYS A 31 1.88 -2.66 2.59
N LEU A 32 1.81 -1.35 2.84
CA LEU A 32 2.99 -0.48 2.92
C LEU A 32 3.92 -0.90 4.06
N LEU A 33 3.37 -1.13 5.25
CA LEU A 33 4.10 -1.64 6.41
C LEU A 33 4.76 -2.99 6.14
N THR A 34 4.09 -3.90 5.43
CA THR A 34 4.68 -5.19 5.05
C THR A 34 5.89 -5.01 4.13
N ILE A 35 5.78 -4.15 3.11
CA ILE A 35 6.91 -3.85 2.20
C ILE A 35 8.07 -3.25 3.03
N LEU A 36 7.78 -2.28 3.90
CA LEU A 36 8.76 -1.68 4.80
C LEU A 36 9.45 -2.71 5.70
N ASN A 37 8.68 -3.60 6.30
CA ASN A 37 9.21 -4.66 7.14
C ASN A 37 10.13 -5.61 6.36
N VAL A 38 9.76 -5.95 5.13
CA VAL A 38 10.63 -6.74 4.25
C VAL A 38 11.92 -6.00 3.93
N MET A 39 11.86 -4.72 3.51
CA MET A 39 13.05 -3.93 3.18
C MET A 39 14.01 -3.78 4.35
N ILE A 40 13.49 -3.55 5.57
CA ILE A 40 14.32 -3.49 6.78
C ILE A 40 15.02 -4.83 7.02
N ARG A 41 14.27 -5.94 6.89
CA ARG A 41 14.81 -7.28 7.07
C ARG A 41 15.84 -7.65 6.01
N THR A 42 15.65 -7.24 4.76
CA THR A 42 16.52 -7.56 3.63
C THR A 42 17.59 -6.49 3.37
N LYS A 43 17.67 -5.44 4.20
CA LYS A 43 18.53 -4.26 4.02
C LYS A 43 18.48 -3.69 2.60
N THR A 44 17.33 -3.78 1.94
CA THR A 44 17.18 -3.38 0.55
C THR A 44 16.65 -1.95 0.49
N PRO A 45 17.25 -1.05 -0.31
CA PRO A 45 16.77 0.32 -0.44
C PRO A 45 15.37 0.36 -1.07
N TRP A 46 14.60 1.38 -0.72
CA TRP A 46 13.26 1.62 -1.27
C TRP A 46 13.30 1.75 -2.80
N GLN A 47 12.67 0.79 -3.49
CA GLN A 47 12.48 0.82 -4.93
C GLN A 47 11.00 1.08 -5.23
N PRO A 48 10.64 2.34 -5.55
CA PRO A 48 9.35 2.59 -6.17
C PRO A 48 9.46 2.10 -7.61
N ALA A 49 8.99 0.88 -7.87
CA ALA A 49 8.82 0.37 -9.22
C ALA A 49 7.88 1.29 -10.03
#